data_AF-A0A257JRB8-F1
#
_entry.id   AF-A0A257JRB8-F1
#
_cell.length_a   1.000
_cell.length_b   1.000
_cell.length_c   1.000
_cell.angle_alpha   90.00
_cell.angle_beta   90.00
_cell.angle_gamma   90.00
#
_symmetry.space_group_name_H-M   'P 1'
#
loop_
_entity.id
_entity.type
_entity.pdbx_description
1 polymer ?
#
loop_
_entity_poly.entity_id
_entity_poly.type
_entity_poly.pdbx_seq_one_letter_code
_entity_poly.pdbx_strand_id
1 'polypeptide(L)'
;MRKLPSFSTIVGIVLVAIFVIVIAVGYQARKYGEIGAGFIARQMCSCLYVQNRDEKACRAEIGPQIDGAQIVYMDERVIVNFSGLNQAEARLKPGYGCNVQEFVGTMPAAVLKDPINN
;
A
#
# COMPACT_ATOMS: atom_id res chain seq x y z
N MET A 1 2.44 37.41 -40.24
CA MET A 1 3.72 36.76 -39.88
C MET A 1 3.65 36.36 -38.40
N ARG A 2 3.59 35.05 -38.08
CA ARG A 2 3.59 34.57 -36.68
C ARG A 2 5.05 34.55 -36.19
N LYS A 3 5.40 35.36 -35.18
CA LYS A 3 6.70 35.27 -34.52
C LYS A 3 6.79 33.91 -33.83
N LEU A 4 7.81 33.13 -34.16
CA LEU A 4 8.11 31.89 -33.44
C LEU A 4 8.36 32.22 -31.96
N PRO A 5 7.86 31.38 -31.03
CA PRO A 5 8.14 31.56 -29.61
C PRO A 5 9.65 31.55 -29.37
N SER A 6 10.14 32.42 -28.48
CA SER A 6 11.57 32.46 -28.16
C SER A 6 11.99 31.13 -27.53
N PHE A 7 13.28 30.80 -27.63
CA PHE A 7 13.84 29.58 -27.03
C PHE A 7 13.47 29.44 -25.55
N SER A 8 13.45 30.56 -24.80
CA SER A 8 13.04 30.58 -23.39
C SER A 8 11.58 30.17 -23.18
N THR A 9 10.68 30.52 -24.11
CA THR A 9 9.26 30.13 -24.05
C THR A 9 9.10 28.64 -24.32
N ILE A 10 9.87 28.08 -25.25
CA ILE A 10 9.84 26.64 -25.55
C ILE A 10 10.32 25.84 -24.34
N VAL A 11 11.45 26.23 -23.74
CA VAL A 11 11.98 25.59 -22.51
C VAL A 11 10.95 25.66 -21.39
N GLY A 12 10.31 26.83 -21.18
CA GLY A 12 9.26 26.99 -20.18
C GLY A 12 8.08 26.04 -20.39
N ILE A 13 7.59 25.91 -21.63
CA ILE A 13 6.48 25.00 -21.96
C ILE A 13 6.88 23.54 -21.71
N VAL A 14 8.09 23.14 -22.11
CA VAL A 14 8.58 21.77 -21.90
C VAL A 14 8.67 21.44 -20.41
N LEU A 15 9.22 22.34 -19.59
CA LEU A 15 9.30 22.12 -18.15
C LEU A 15 7.92 22.00 -17.50
N VAL A 16 6.97 22.85 -17.90
CA VAL A 16 5.58 22.76 -17.41
C VAL A 16 4.94 21.45 -17.84
N ALA A 17 5.15 21.01 -19.09
CA ALA A 17 4.61 19.74 -19.58
C ALA A 17 5.17 18.55 -18.79
N ILE A 18 6.49 18.52 -18.55
CA ILE A 18 7.13 17.48 -17.74
C ILE A 18 6.55 17.49 -16.31
N PHE A 19 6.42 18.66 -15.70
CA PHE A 19 5.88 18.81 -14.35
C PHE A 19 4.45 18.25 -14.24
N VAL A 20 3.58 18.57 -15.20
CA VAL A 20 2.20 18.05 -15.24
C VAL A 20 2.18 16.53 -15.40
N ILE A 21 3.04 15.97 -16.27
CA ILE A 21 3.14 14.51 -16.46
C ILE A 21 3.59 13.83 -15.16
N VAL A 22 4.60 14.37 -14.47
CA VAL A 22 5.10 13.81 -13.20
C VAL A 22 3.99 13.81 -12.14
N ILE A 23 3.23 14.89 -12.02
CA ILE A 23 2.09 14.95 -11.09
C ILE A 23 1.02 13.91 -11.45
N ALA A 24 0.63 13.83 -12.72
CA ALA A 24 -0.41 12.91 -13.16
C ALA A 24 -0.02 11.44 -12.91
N VAL A 25 1.20 11.06 -13.28
CA VAL A 25 1.73 9.70 -13.05
C VAL A 25 1.87 9.42 -11.55
N GLY A 26 2.40 10.38 -10.78
CA GLY A 26 2.55 10.25 -9.34
C GLY A 26 1.21 10.04 -8.62
N TYR A 27 0.17 10.76 -9.04
CA TYR A 27 -1.17 10.61 -8.46
C TYR A 27 -1.75 9.21 -8.71
N GLN A 28 -1.62 8.70 -9.94
CA GLN A 28 -2.09 7.36 -10.27
C GLN A 28 -1.31 6.29 -9.52
N ALA A 29 0.02 6.40 -9.48
CA ALA A 29 0.87 5.46 -8.75
C ALA A 29 0.47 5.33 -7.28
N ARG A 30 0.08 6.43 -6.61
CA ARG A 30 -0.40 6.40 -5.23
C ARG A 30 -1.71 5.61 -5.09
N LYS A 31 -2.66 5.82 -5.98
CA LYS A 31 -3.94 5.10 -5.95
C LYS A 31 -3.76 3.59 -6.13
N TYR A 32 -2.88 3.18 -7.05
CA TYR A 32 -2.54 1.77 -7.20
C TYR A 32 -1.81 1.21 -5.98
N GLY A 33 -0.93 2.00 -5.36
CA GLY A 33 -0.24 1.61 -4.12
C GLY A 33 -1.19 1.34 -2.96
N GLU A 34 -2.18 2.21 -2.73
CA GLU A 34 -3.19 2.03 -1.68
C GLU A 34 -4.00 0.74 -1.88
N ILE A 35 -4.42 0.46 -3.12
CA ILE A 35 -5.13 -0.77 -3.47
C ILE A 35 -4.24 -2.01 -3.23
N GLY A 36 -2.97 -1.94 -3.62
CA GLY A 36 -2.00 -3.01 -3.39
C GLY A 36 -1.77 -3.29 -1.90
N ALA A 37 -1.60 -2.23 -1.09
CA ALA A 37 -1.50 -2.34 0.36
C ALA A 37 -2.76 -3.00 0.95
N GLY A 38 -3.95 -2.59 0.50
CA GLY A 38 -5.22 -3.15 0.97
C GLY A 38 -5.38 -4.63 0.61
N PHE A 39 -4.95 -5.02 -0.58
CA PHE A 39 -4.96 -6.42 -1.02
C PHE A 39 -4.08 -7.30 -0.12
N ILE A 40 -2.83 -6.87 0.12
CA ILE A 40 -1.88 -7.59 0.99
C ILE A 40 -2.44 -7.66 2.42
N ALA A 41 -2.95 -6.54 2.95
CA ALA A 41 -3.53 -6.50 4.29
C ALA A 41 -4.68 -7.52 4.41
N ARG A 42 -5.56 -7.58 3.41
CA ARG A 42 -6.70 -8.50 3.39
C ARG A 42 -6.28 -9.96 3.29
N GLN A 43 -5.31 -10.27 2.43
CA GLN A 43 -4.78 -11.64 2.29
C GLN A 43 -4.14 -12.11 3.60
N MET A 44 -3.25 -11.29 4.18
CA MET A 44 -2.61 -11.60 5.46
C MET A 44 -3.63 -11.77 6.57
N CYS A 45 -4.61 -10.85 6.68
CA CYS A 45 -5.67 -10.95 7.68
C CYS A 45 -6.49 -12.24 7.52
N SER A 46 -6.88 -12.58 6.29
CA SER A 46 -7.67 -13.79 6.03
C SER A 46 -6.87 -15.05 6.37
N CYS A 47 -5.60 -15.10 5.99
CA CYS A 47 -4.74 -16.24 6.29
C CYS A 47 -4.50 -16.41 7.79
N LEU A 48 -4.20 -15.31 8.51
CA LEU A 48 -3.92 -15.35 9.94
C LEU A 48 -5.18 -15.62 10.79
N TYR A 49 -6.27 -14.91 10.53
CA TYR A 49 -7.42 -14.87 11.46
C TYR A 49 -8.63 -15.69 10.98
N VAL A 50 -8.79 -15.89 9.67
CA VAL A 50 -9.90 -16.72 9.14
C VAL A 50 -9.44 -18.16 8.95
N GLN A 51 -8.24 -18.38 8.42
CA GLN A 51 -7.69 -19.72 8.19
C GLN A 51 -6.89 -20.24 9.40
N ASN A 52 -6.62 -19.40 10.39
CA ASN A 52 -5.85 -19.74 11.59
C ASN A 52 -4.46 -20.32 11.28
N ARG A 53 -3.76 -19.71 10.32
CA ARG A 53 -2.41 -20.11 9.90
C ARG A 53 -1.35 -19.20 10.50
N ASP A 54 -0.11 -19.70 10.54
CA ASP A 54 1.03 -18.91 11.00
C ASP A 54 1.45 -17.85 9.98
N GLU A 55 2.10 -16.79 10.47
CA GLU A 55 2.56 -15.67 9.65
C GLU A 55 3.48 -16.10 8.51
N LYS A 56 4.39 -17.06 8.77
CA LYS A 56 5.39 -17.49 7.80
C LYS A 56 4.72 -18.17 6.60
N ALA A 57 3.74 -19.02 6.86
CA ALA A 57 2.92 -19.63 5.81
C ALA A 57 2.16 -18.58 5.00
N CYS A 58 1.58 -17.57 5.65
CA CYS A 58 0.86 -16.50 4.97
C CYS A 58 1.79 -15.63 4.11
N ARG A 59 2.98 -15.26 4.61
CA ARG A 59 3.97 -14.49 3.83
C ARG A 59 4.45 -15.24 2.60
N ALA A 60 4.63 -16.56 2.71
CA ALA A 60 5.06 -17.40 1.59
C ALA A 60 4.06 -17.43 0.43
N GLU A 61 2.75 -17.26 0.69
CA GLU A 61 1.72 -17.22 -0.36
C GLU A 61 1.66 -15.90 -1.10
N ILE A 62 1.99 -14.79 -0.44
CA ILE A 62 2.06 -13.49 -1.09
C ILE A 62 3.32 -13.40 -1.94
N GLY A 63 4.43 -13.99 -1.49
CA GLY A 63 5.68 -14.04 -2.24
C GLY A 63 6.49 -12.74 -2.16
N PRO A 64 7.40 -12.46 -3.10
CA PRO A 64 8.30 -11.30 -3.03
C PRO A 64 7.61 -9.93 -3.08
N GLN A 65 6.31 -9.88 -3.39
CA GLN A 65 5.51 -8.64 -3.44
C GLN A 65 5.44 -7.92 -2.08
N ILE A 66 5.73 -8.60 -0.98
CA ILE A 66 5.73 -8.07 0.39
C ILE A 66 7.11 -7.52 0.82
N ASP A 67 8.20 -7.78 0.09
CA ASP A 67 9.57 -7.50 0.58
C ASP A 67 9.88 -6.01 0.81
N GLY A 68 9.06 -5.10 0.27
CA GLY A 68 9.13 -3.66 0.53
C GLY A 68 8.04 -3.12 1.46
N ALA A 69 7.17 -3.98 1.99
CA ALA A 69 6.06 -3.60 2.85
C ALA A 69 6.47 -3.70 4.32
N GLN A 70 6.19 -2.64 5.08
CA GLN A 70 6.09 -2.76 6.53
C GLN A 70 4.71 -3.32 6.86
N ILE A 71 4.66 -4.46 7.54
CA ILE A 71 3.41 -5.09 7.98
C ILE A 71 3.38 -5.14 9.50
N VAL A 72 2.24 -4.75 10.07
CA VAL A 72 1.99 -4.82 11.51
C VAL A 72 0.78 -5.69 11.76
N TYR A 73 0.95 -6.66 12.65
CA TYR A 73 -0.10 -7.58 13.08
C TYR A 73 -0.61 -7.16 14.45
N MET A 74 -1.93 -7.05 14.59
CA MET A 74 -2.61 -6.74 15.85
C MET A 74 -3.82 -7.66 15.99
N ASP A 75 -4.44 -7.73 17.17
CA ASP A 75 -5.66 -8.53 17.36
C ASP A 75 -6.71 -8.20 16.29
N GLU A 76 -7.04 -9.24 15.50
CA GLU A 76 -8.02 -9.20 14.42
C GLU A 76 -7.73 -8.17 13.32
N ARG A 77 -6.50 -7.69 13.21
CA ARG A 77 -6.10 -6.61 12.31
C ARG A 77 -4.74 -6.81 11.68
N VAL A 78 -4.61 -6.36 10.43
CA VAL A 78 -3.33 -6.27 9.72
C VAL A 78 -3.23 -4.90 9.05
N ILE A 79 -2.12 -4.21 9.28
CA ILE A 79 -1.82 -2.91 8.67
C ILE A 79 -0.61 -3.09 7.74
N VAL A 80 -0.73 -2.60 6.52
CA VAL A 80 0.33 -2.64 5.51
C VAL A 80 0.69 -1.22 5.09
N ASN A 81 1.98 -0.92 5.03
CA ASN A 81 2.51 0.36 4.57
C ASN A 81 3.67 0.16 3.61
N PHE A 82 3.61 0.86 2.48
CA PHE A 82 4.76 1.09 1.61
C PHE A 82 5.26 2.52 1.77
N SER A 83 6.43 2.66 2.42
CA SER A 83 7.20 3.90 2.52
C SER A 83 6.44 5.13 3.02
N GLY A 84 5.41 4.93 3.85
CA GLY A 84 4.59 5.99 4.46
C GLY A 84 3.52 6.59 3.54
N LEU A 85 3.53 6.30 2.25
CA LEU A 85 2.66 6.96 1.26
C LEU A 85 1.46 6.12 0.86
N ASN A 86 1.59 4.79 0.89
CA ASN A 86 0.54 3.86 0.49
C ASN A 86 0.25 2.92 1.65
N GLN A 87 -0.86 3.16 2.33
CA GLN A 87 -1.21 2.49 3.58
C GLN A 87 -2.62 1.93 3.52
N ALA A 88 -2.84 0.77 4.11
CA ALA A 88 -4.16 0.19 4.25
C ALA A 88 -4.25 -0.72 5.48
N GLU A 89 -5.45 -0.83 6.05
CA GLU A 89 -5.78 -1.75 7.14
C GLU A 89 -6.75 -2.80 6.62
N ALA A 90 -6.62 -4.04 7.09
CA ALA A 90 -7.67 -5.04 7.03
C ALA A 90 -8.03 -5.50 8.43
N ARG A 91 -9.33 -5.61 8.71
CA ARG A 91 -9.85 -6.09 10.00
C ARG A 91 -10.77 -7.27 9.80
N LEU A 92 -10.63 -8.28 10.65
CA LEU A 92 -11.58 -9.39 10.75
C LEU A 92 -12.90 -8.86 11.30
N LYS A 93 -13.98 -9.10 10.56
CA LYS A 93 -15.34 -8.84 11.00
C LYS A 93 -16.04 -10.19 11.17
N PRO A 94 -16.55 -10.52 12.37
CA PRO A 94 -17.27 -11.78 12.60
C PRO A 94 -18.40 -11.97 11.58
N GLY A 95 -18.45 -13.15 10.95
CA GLY A 95 -19.45 -13.49 9.92
C GLY A 95 -19.18 -12.93 8.52
N TYR A 96 -18.22 -12.01 8.34
CA TYR A 96 -17.91 -11.39 7.04
C TYR A 96 -16.45 -11.56 6.60
N GLY A 97 -15.59 -12.13 7.46
CA GLY A 97 -14.16 -12.29 7.19
C GLY A 97 -13.41 -10.96 7.24
N CYS A 98 -12.23 -10.92 6.59
CA CYS A 98 -11.38 -9.73 6.60
C CYS A 98 -11.80 -8.70 5.54
N ASN A 99 -12.02 -7.46 5.98
CA ASN A 99 -12.42 -6.34 5.15
C ASN A 99 -11.36 -5.24 5.18
N VAL A 100 -11.06 -4.68 4.00
CA VAL A 100 -10.15 -3.54 3.87
C VAL A 100 -10.88 -2.29 4.35
N GLN A 101 -10.20 -1.51 5.20
CA GLN A 101 -10.66 -0.23 5.69
C GLN A 101 -9.63 0.84 5.32
N GLU A 102 -10.11 2.08 5.22
CA GLU A 102 -9.23 3.22 5.10
C GLU A 102 -8.36 3.32 6.36
N PHE A 103 -7.04 3.39 6.18
CA PHE A 103 -6.12 3.56 7.29
C PHE A 103 -6.10 5.04 7.70
N VAL A 104 -6.57 5.33 8.91
CA VAL A 104 -6.58 6.68 9.48
C VAL A 104 -5.71 6.68 10.74
N GLY A 105 -4.48 7.18 10.65
CA GLY A 105 -3.60 7.32 11.83
C GLY A 105 -2.10 7.34 11.52
N THR A 106 -1.30 7.29 12.58
CA THR A 106 0.15 7.05 12.50
C THR A 106 0.44 5.57 12.59
N MET A 107 1.38 5.10 11.77
CA MET A 107 1.71 3.68 11.75
C MET A 107 2.21 3.21 13.13
N PRO A 108 1.60 2.16 13.72
CA PRO A 108 2.06 1.62 14.99
C PRO A 108 3.43 0.94 14.83
N ALA A 109 4.16 0.81 15.95
CA ALA A 109 5.41 0.06 15.97
C ALA A 109 5.17 -1.39 15.46
N ALA A 110 6.12 -1.92 14.69
CA ALA A 110 6.03 -3.30 14.22
C ALA A 110 6.04 -4.25 15.42
N VAL A 111 4.93 -4.95 15.63
CA VAL A 111 4.83 -6.03 16.60
C VAL A 111 4.96 -7.33 15.80
N LEU A 112 6.08 -8.03 15.99
CA LEU A 112 6.23 -9.40 15.51
C LEU A 112 5.28 -10.26 16.32
N LYS A 113 4.39 -11.01 15.64
CA LYS A 113 3.53 -11.97 16.33
C LYS A 113 4.39 -13.20 16.61
N ASP A 114 4.49 -13.60 17.88
CA ASP A 114 5.21 -14.83 18.24
C ASP A 114 4.63 -16.03 17.49
N PRO A 115 5.46 -17.01 17.08
CA PRO A 115 4.98 -18.20 16.39
C PRO A 115 3.91 -18.89 17.26
N ILE A 116 2.76 -19.18 16.65
CA ILE A 116 1.71 -20.00 17.26
C ILE A 116 2.29 -21.41 17.37
N ASN A 117 2.92 -21.72 18.50
CA ASN A 117 3.28 -23.09 18.86
C ASN A 117 1.98 -23.85 19.12
N ASN A 118 1.64 -24.75 18.19
CA ASN A 118 0.63 -25.78 18.41
C ASN A 118 1.36 -27.12 18.60
#